data_AF-A0A353DAD5-F1
#
_entry.id   AF-A0A353DAD5-F1
#
_cell.length_a   1.000
_cell.length_b   1.000
_cell.length_c   1.000
_cell.angle_alpha   90.00
_cell.angle_beta   90.00
_cell.angle_gamma   90.00
#
_symmetry.space_group_name_H-M   'P 1'
#
loop_
_entity.id
_entity.type
_entity.pdbx_description
1 polymer ?
#
loop_
_entity_poly.entity_id
_entity_poly.type
_entity_poly.pdbx_seq_one_letter_code
_entity_poly.pdbx_strand_id
1 'polypeptide(L)'
;MNALPRLILAGLSGGSGKTIVSLGLCRALVQKGLAVRPFKKGPDYIDAAWLGLAARTDCSNLDPFLLSREVLTALFADKAAGSDLSIIEGNRGLFDGKDVGGSCSTAELARWLDCPVVLVLDCTKMT
;
A
#
# COMPACT_ATOMS: atom_id res chain seq x y z
N MET A 1 -13.36 5.08 18.16
CA MET A 1 -12.97 4.40 16.90
C MET A 1 -11.52 4.01 17.05
N ASN A 2 -11.19 2.72 17.02
CA ASN A 2 -9.80 2.29 17.05
C ASN A 2 -9.08 2.95 15.88
N ALA A 3 -8.07 3.77 16.17
CA ALA A 3 -7.23 4.30 15.12
C ALA A 3 -6.63 3.09 14.39
N LEU A 4 -6.76 3.04 13.07
CA LEU A 4 -6.09 2.06 12.20
C LEU A 4 -4.94 2.80 11.52
N PRO A 5 -3.74 2.91 12.14
CA PRO A 5 -2.64 3.67 11.57
C PRO A 5 -2.25 3.06 10.23
N ARG A 6 -1.98 3.91 9.25
CA ARG A 6 -1.81 3.51 7.86
C ARG A 6 -0.97 4.50 7.11
N LEU A 7 -0.20 4.01 6.14
CA LEU A 7 0.47 4.83 5.15
C LEU A 7 0.50 4.08 3.81
N ILE A 8 0.48 4.85 2.72
CA ILE A 8 0.63 4.31 1.37
C ILE A 8 1.96 4.76 0.77
N LEU A 9 2.75 3.80 0.31
CA LEU A 9 3.98 4.03 -0.42
C LEU A 9 3.65 4.10 -1.91
N ALA A 10 3.82 5.28 -2.49
CA ALA A 10 3.54 5.55 -3.90
C ALA A 10 4.78 6.12 -4.59
N GLY A 11 4.74 6.22 -5.91
CA GLY A 11 5.83 6.73 -6.73
C GLY A 11 5.25 7.45 -7.94
N LEU A 12 6.06 8.18 -8.69
CA LEU A 12 5.58 8.89 -9.88
C LEU A 12 5.48 8.00 -11.13
N SER A 13 6.12 6.83 -11.08
CA SER A 13 6.18 5.87 -12.19
C SER A 13 6.46 4.45 -11.69
N GLY A 14 6.36 3.46 -12.57
CA GLY A 14 6.96 2.14 -12.34
C GLY A 14 8.48 2.22 -12.20
N GLY A 15 9.09 1.28 -11.47
CA GLY A 15 10.56 1.22 -11.32
C GLY A 15 11.18 2.20 -10.32
N SER A 16 10.40 3.09 -9.69
CA SER A 16 10.91 4.10 -8.74
C SER A 16 11.46 3.57 -7.41
N GLY A 17 11.63 2.25 -7.24
CA GLY A 17 12.11 1.65 -5.99
C GLY A 17 11.08 1.46 -4.88
N LYS A 18 9.78 1.72 -5.14
CA LYS A 18 8.69 1.54 -4.15
C LYS A 18 8.78 0.22 -3.40
N THR A 19 8.84 -0.90 -4.12
CA THR A 19 8.83 -2.25 -3.56
C THR A 19 10.01 -2.46 -2.60
N ILE A 20 11.21 -2.00 -2.93
CA ILE A 20 12.37 -2.09 -2.04
C ILE A 20 12.10 -1.32 -0.74
N VAL A 21 11.56 -0.11 -0.85
CA VAL A 21 11.22 0.71 0.32
C VAL A 21 10.12 0.07 1.15
N SER A 22 9.07 -0.48 0.54
CA SER A 22 7.97 -1.16 1.23
C SER A 22 8.45 -2.37 2.01
N LEU A 23 9.24 -3.24 1.35
CA LEU A 23 9.77 -4.45 1.97
C LEU A 23 10.71 -4.11 3.12
N GLY A 24 11.61 -3.13 2.92
CA GLY A 24 12.52 -2.66 3.93
C GLY A 24 11.80 -2.08 5.15
N LEU A 25 10.79 -1.24 4.93
CA LEU A 25 10.00 -0.64 5.99
C LEU A 25 9.21 -1.69 6.78
N CYS A 26 8.49 -2.59 6.10
CA CYS A 26 7.78 -3.70 6.75
C CYS A 26 8.73 -4.52 7.62
N ARG A 27 9.86 -4.96 7.07
CA ARG A 27 10.83 -5.77 7.79
C ARG A 27 11.43 -5.03 8.99
N ALA A 28 11.81 -3.78 8.82
CA ALA A 28 12.43 -2.97 9.88
C ALA A 28 11.47 -2.74 11.06
N LEU A 29 10.19 -2.48 10.79
CA LEU A 29 9.18 -2.29 11.83
C LEU A 29 8.87 -3.61 12.57
N VAL A 30 8.77 -4.72 11.84
CA VAL A 30 8.62 -6.05 12.44
C VAL A 30 9.82 -6.42 13.31
N GLN A 31 11.05 -6.07 12.91
CA GLN A 31 12.25 -6.28 13.72
C GLN A 31 12.24 -5.42 15.01
N LYS A 32 11.51 -4.31 15.02
CA LYS A 32 11.25 -3.49 16.21
C LYS A 32 10.11 -4.01 17.09
N GLY A 33 9.51 -5.14 16.73
CA GLY A 33 8.44 -5.78 17.49
C GLY A 33 7.03 -5.25 17.19
N LEU A 34 6.86 -4.44 16.15
CA LEU A 34 5.54 -3.93 15.77
C LEU A 34 4.77 -4.96 14.91
N ALA A 35 3.47 -5.07 15.17
CA ALA A 35 2.53 -5.81 14.34
C ALA A 35 2.22 -5.02 13.07
N VAL A 36 2.89 -5.35 11.96
CA VAL A 36 2.68 -4.69 10.67
C VAL A 36 1.70 -5.47 9.82
N ARG A 37 0.67 -4.81 9.26
CA ARG A 37 -0.24 -5.40 8.27
C ARG A 37 0.07 -4.89 6.86
N PRO A 38 0.59 -5.72 5.96
CA PRO A 38 0.89 -5.31 4.59
C PRO A 38 -0.35 -5.40 3.69
N PHE A 39 -0.43 -4.46 2.75
CA PHE A 39 -1.41 -4.43 1.68
C PHE A 39 -0.74 -4.07 0.36
N LYS A 40 -1.30 -4.57 -0.75
CA LYS A 40 -0.84 -4.23 -2.10
C LYS A 40 -2.00 -3.69 -2.92
N LYS A 41 -1.78 -2.60 -3.64
CA LYS A 41 -2.79 -2.04 -4.56
C LYS A 41 -2.87 -2.86 -5.84
N GLY A 42 -4.08 -3.30 -6.20
CA GLY A 42 -4.37 -4.14 -7.37
C GLY A 42 -4.34 -5.64 -7.06
N PRO A 43 -4.66 -6.51 -8.05
CA PRO A 43 -4.61 -7.95 -7.89
C PRO A 43 -3.20 -8.42 -8.19
N ASP A 44 -2.36 -8.46 -7.15
CA ASP A 44 -0.96 -8.84 -7.26
C ASP A 44 -0.67 -10.10 -6.44
N TYR A 45 0.14 -11.00 -6.98
CA TYR A 45 0.52 -12.25 -6.32
C TYR A 45 1.99 -12.22 -5.89
N ILE A 46 2.87 -11.60 -6.67
CA ILE A 46 4.31 -11.66 -6.48
C ILE A 46 4.73 -10.63 -5.43
N ASP A 47 4.39 -9.35 -5.65
CA ASP A 47 4.71 -8.29 -4.71
C ASP A 47 3.99 -8.49 -3.38
N ALA A 48 2.74 -8.99 -3.43
CA ALA A 48 1.98 -9.33 -2.24
C ALA A 48 2.68 -10.44 -1.42
N ALA A 49 3.19 -11.49 -2.07
CA ALA A 49 3.95 -12.54 -1.39
C ALA A 49 5.22 -11.99 -0.73
N TRP A 50 5.98 -11.14 -1.43
CA TRP A 50 7.18 -10.52 -0.87
C TRP A 50 6.87 -9.62 0.32
N LEU A 51 5.82 -8.79 0.22
CA LEU A 51 5.35 -7.95 1.31
C LEU A 51 4.95 -8.76 2.54
N GLY A 52 4.23 -9.86 2.32
CA GLY A 52 3.83 -10.76 3.39
C GLY A 52 5.03 -11.39 4.09
N LEU A 53 6.02 -11.87 3.31
CA LEU A 53 7.28 -12.38 3.86
C LEU A 53 8.01 -11.32 4.69
N ALA A 54 8.11 -10.08 4.21
CA ALA A 54 8.73 -8.97 4.93
C ALA A 54 8.00 -8.66 6.25
N ALA A 55 6.67 -8.67 6.24
CA ALA A 55 5.85 -8.38 7.42
C ALA A 55 5.62 -9.58 8.37
N ARG A 56 6.04 -10.80 8.00
CA ARG A 56 5.75 -12.06 8.72
C ARG A 56 4.24 -12.32 8.92
N THR A 57 3.43 -11.89 7.97
CA THR A 57 1.98 -12.14 7.95
C THR A 57 1.48 -12.03 6.52
N ASP A 58 0.29 -12.54 6.22
CA ASP A 58 -0.26 -12.48 4.87
C ASP A 58 -0.52 -11.03 4.41
N CYS A 59 -0.25 -10.77 3.12
CA CYS A 59 -0.59 -9.52 2.46
C CYS A 59 -1.97 -9.60 1.82
N SER A 60 -2.76 -8.54 1.96
CA SER A 60 -4.09 -8.43 1.36
C SER A 60 -4.08 -7.46 0.18
N ASN A 61 -4.73 -7.84 -0.92
CA ASN A 61 -4.88 -6.96 -2.07
C ASN A 61 -6.02 -5.97 -1.85
N LEU A 62 -5.76 -4.70 -2.21
CA LEU A 62 -6.74 -3.62 -2.24
C LEU A 62 -6.87 -3.16 -3.68
N ASP A 63 -7.89 -3.67 -4.37
CA ASP A 63 -8.09 -3.39 -5.79
C ASP A 63 -9.41 -2.64 -6.03
N PRO A 64 -9.36 -1.31 -6.24
CA PRO A 64 -10.54 -0.51 -6.57
C PRO A 64 -11.21 -0.87 -7.91
N PHE A 65 -10.53 -1.62 -8.80
CA PHE A 65 -11.11 -2.08 -10.06
C PHE A 65 -12.04 -3.27 -9.84
N LEU A 66 -11.66 -4.18 -8.93
CA LEU A 66 -12.40 -5.41 -8.65
C LEU A 66 -13.38 -5.27 -7.48
N LEU A 67 -13.13 -4.34 -6.55
CA LEU A 67 -13.91 -4.16 -5.34
C LEU A 67 -14.57 -2.79 -5.31
N SER A 68 -15.83 -2.73 -4.86
CA SER A 68 -16.46 -1.46 -4.54
C SER A 68 -15.75 -0.80 -3.36
N ARG A 69 -15.94 0.51 -3.19
CA ARG A 69 -15.37 1.27 -2.08
C ARG A 69 -15.76 0.68 -0.72
N GLU A 70 -17.02 0.28 -0.57
CA GLU A 70 -17.57 -0.26 0.68
C GLU A 70 -16.91 -1.59 1.03
N VAL A 71 -16.80 -2.49 0.04
CA VAL A 71 -16.15 -3.80 0.24
C VAL A 71 -14.66 -3.63 0.54
N LEU A 72 -13.98 -2.74 -0.20
CA LEU A 72 -12.55 -2.49 -0.02
C LEU A 72 -12.24 -1.89 1.37
N THR A 73 -13.02 -0.90 1.79
CA THR A 73 -12.85 -0.25 3.11
C THR A 73 -13.16 -1.20 4.25
N ALA A 74 -14.19 -2.05 4.12
CA ALA A 74 -14.49 -3.11 5.09
C ALA A 74 -13.37 -4.15 5.15
N LEU A 75 -12.86 -4.60 4.00
CA LEU A 75 -11.72 -5.52 3.93
C LEU A 75 -10.47 -4.93 4.60
N PHE A 76 -10.16 -3.66 4.32
CA PHE A 76 -9.05 -2.97 4.96
C PHE A 76 -9.23 -2.96 6.48
N ALA A 77 -10.41 -2.57 6.98
CA ALA A 77 -10.68 -2.49 8.42
C ALA A 77 -10.56 -3.86 9.11
N ASP A 78 -11.11 -4.92 8.50
CA ASP A 78 -11.01 -6.29 8.99
C ASP A 78 -9.55 -6.74 9.10
N LYS A 79 -8.78 -6.56 8.02
CA LYS A 79 -7.38 -7.03 7.97
C LYS A 79 -6.43 -6.18 8.79
N ALA A 80 -6.69 -4.88 8.94
CA ALA A 80 -5.86 -3.97 9.73
C ALA A 80 -6.13 -4.08 11.24
N ALA A 81 -7.24 -4.70 11.65
CA ALA A 81 -7.61 -4.83 13.05
C ALA A 81 -6.50 -5.51 13.87
N GLY A 82 -6.13 -4.88 15.00
CA GLY A 82 -5.10 -5.41 15.90
C GLY A 82 -3.65 -5.24 15.44
N SER A 83 -3.42 -4.57 14.30
CA SER A 83 -2.07 -4.17 13.87
C SER A 83 -1.68 -2.81 14.44
N ASP A 84 -0.37 -2.61 14.68
CA ASP A 84 0.19 -1.31 15.07
C ASP A 84 0.26 -0.35 13.87
N LEU A 85 0.50 -0.89 12.67
CA LEU A 85 0.58 -0.11 11.44
C LEU A 85 0.25 -0.94 10.20
N SER A 86 -0.57 -0.36 9.33
CA SER A 86 -0.80 -0.86 7.98
C SER A 86 0.12 -0.20 6.96
N ILE A 87 0.85 -0.99 6.17
CA ILE A 87 1.69 -0.51 5.06
C ILE A 87 1.04 -0.92 3.75
N ILE A 88 0.64 0.06 2.93
CA ILE A 88 0.03 -0.19 1.63
C ILE A 88 1.06 0.16 0.55
N GLU A 89 1.39 -0.78 -0.34
CA GLU A 89 2.20 -0.50 -1.52
C GLU A 89 1.30 -0.17 -2.72
N GLY A 90 1.48 1.02 -3.28
CA GLY A 90 0.87 1.43 -4.54
C GLY A 90 1.43 0.65 -5.74
N ASN A 91 0.72 0.65 -6.86
CA ASN A 91 1.26 0.14 -8.12
C ASN A 91 1.48 1.29 -9.12
N ARG A 92 2.43 1.08 -10.05
CA ARG A 92 2.81 2.07 -11.08
C ARG A 92 3.04 3.48 -10.50
N GLY A 93 2.48 4.52 -11.12
CA GLY A 93 2.44 5.89 -10.64
C GLY A 93 1.26 6.18 -9.70
N LEU A 94 1.39 7.22 -8.87
CA LEU A 94 0.40 7.65 -7.88
C LEU A 94 -0.98 7.93 -8.52
N PHE A 95 -0.98 8.55 -9.69
CA PHE A 95 -2.18 8.96 -10.43
C PHE A 95 -2.56 8.01 -11.57
N ASP A 96 -1.88 6.86 -11.70
CA ASP A 96 -2.19 5.89 -12.76
C ASP A 96 -3.51 5.18 -12.46
N GLY A 97 -4.60 5.75 -12.99
CA GLY A 97 -5.96 5.25 -12.92
C GLY A 97 -6.43 4.59 -14.22
N LYS A 98 -7.66 4.09 -14.20
CA LYS A 98 -8.36 3.49 -15.34
C LYS A 98 -8.86 4.55 -16.34
N ASP A 99 -9.20 5.74 -15.85
CA ASP A 99 -9.74 6.84 -16.65
C ASP A 99 -9.09 8.19 -16.29
N VAL A 100 -9.45 9.23 -17.05
CA VAL A 100 -8.97 10.61 -16.86
C VAL A 100 -9.38 11.23 -15.52
N GLY A 101 -10.40 10.68 -14.86
CA GLY A 101 -10.81 11.07 -13.51
C GLY A 101 -9.92 10.46 -12.43
N GLY A 102 -8.98 9.58 -12.81
CA GLY A 102 -8.08 8.90 -11.89
C GLY A 102 -8.76 7.76 -11.12
N SER A 103 -9.86 7.21 -11.63
CA SER A 103 -10.49 6.05 -10.97
C SER A 103 -9.52 4.88 -10.88
N CYS A 104 -9.61 4.10 -9.82
CA CYS A 104 -8.71 2.99 -9.52
C CYS A 104 -7.23 3.36 -9.35
N SER A 105 -6.87 4.64 -9.23
CA SER A 105 -5.50 5.07 -8.97
C SER A 105 -5.08 4.81 -7.53
N THR A 106 -3.77 4.82 -7.27
CA THR A 106 -3.23 4.79 -5.90
C THR A 106 -3.69 6.03 -5.11
N ALA A 107 -3.82 7.18 -5.76
CA ALA A 107 -4.35 8.40 -5.16
C ALA A 107 -5.84 8.28 -4.77
N GLU A 108 -6.66 7.63 -5.59
CA GLU A 108 -8.06 7.36 -5.21
C GLU A 108 -8.16 6.41 -4.03
N LEU A 109 -7.37 5.34 -4.02
CA LEU A 109 -7.30 4.42 -2.89
C LEU A 109 -6.91 5.16 -1.59
N ALA A 110 -5.94 6.07 -1.66
CA ALA A 110 -5.54 6.90 -0.53
C ALA A 110 -6.71 7.77 -0.02
N ARG A 111 -7.51 8.36 -0.92
CA ARG A 111 -8.73 9.12 -0.57
C ARG A 111 -9.79 8.23 0.08
N TRP A 112 -10.01 7.02 -0.42
CA TRP A 112 -11.02 6.11 0.13
C TRP A 112 -10.70 5.69 1.57
N LEU A 113 -9.41 5.51 1.87
CA LEU A 113 -8.91 5.04 3.16
C LEU A 113 -8.50 6.16 4.12
N ASP A 114 -8.60 7.43 3.72
CA ASP A 114 -8.04 8.57 4.45
C ASP A 114 -6.60 8.28 4.90
N CYS A 115 -5.78 7.94 3.90
CA CYS A 115 -4.44 7.39 4.09
C CYS A 115 -3.37 8.40 3.63
N PRO A 116 -2.41 8.77 4.49
CA PRO A 116 -1.30 9.61 4.10
C PRO A 116 -0.41 8.92 3.07
N VAL A 117 0.01 9.67 2.06
CA VAL A 117 0.88 9.19 0.97
C VAL A 117 2.34 9.55 1.29
N VAL A 118 3.21 8.54 1.29
CA VAL A 118 4.66 8.71 1.28
C VAL A 118 5.16 8.47 -0.14
N LEU A 119 5.72 9.51 -0.74
CA LEU A 119 6.21 9.46 -2.12
C LEU A 119 7.66 8.96 -2.17
N VAL A 120 7.87 7.87 -2.92
CA VAL A 120 9.17 7.27 -3.21
C VAL A 120 9.67 7.80 -4.55
N LEU A 121 10.76 8.56 -4.50
CA LEU A 121 11.40 9.18 -5.64
C LEU A 121 12.71 8.48 -5.96
N ASP A 122 12.89 8.10 -7.22
CA ASP A 122 14.21 7.74 -7.74
C ASP A 122 14.93 9.03 -8.13
N CYS A 123 16.01 9.35 -7.41
CA CYS A 123 16.82 10.54 -7.64
C CYS A 123 18.03 10.26 -8.54
N THR A 124 18.06 9.12 -9.23
CA THR A 124 19.14 8.80 -10.17
C THR A 124 19.22 9.88 -11.25
N LYS A 125 20.39 10.53 -11.34
CA LYS A 125 20.67 11.62 -12.30
C LYS A 125 19.76 12.85 -12.13
N MET A 126 19.22 13.09 -10.93
CA MET A 126 18.66 14.41 -10.58
C MET A 126 19.82 15.36 -10.21
N THR A 127 19.86 16.51 -10.86
CA THR A 127 20.76 17.65 -10.56
C THR A 127 19.95 18.85 -10.17
#